data_AF-A0A5S5CA84-F1
#
_entry.id   AF-A0A5S5CA84-F1
#
_cell.length_a   1.000
_cell.length_b   1.000
_cell.length_c   1.000
_cell.angle_alpha   90.00
_cell.angle_beta   90.00
_cell.angle_gamma   90.00
#
_symmetry.space_group_name_H-M   'P 1'
#
loop_
_entity.id
_entity.type
_entity.pdbx_description
1 polymer ?
#
loop_
_entity_poly.entity_id
_entity_poly.type
_entity_poly.pdbx_seq_one_letter_code
_entity_poly.pdbx_strand_id
1 'polypeptide(L)'
;MENISNIKPIKSVRVTLVSNSHRRLLLQNAGVLRLEDFLSDSIDDEVIIISTNFGLEIYYYTTVDYFDFISEAVKFYCLKKTNIDDLRFENNNEEHLVYQAFCDALLTFSQYPQIFLAYSKKFVRIKELHSNSKYIIPILDRYFEDVLKYLELNRVLPHSDKLMKIRQKKSQESDSYHVIKALILEILSKKHSN
;
A
#
# COMPACT_ATOMS: atom_id res chain seq x y z
N MET A 1 -8.30 36.01 12.71
CA MET A 1 -7.58 34.75 12.97
C MET A 1 -8.63 33.71 13.30
N GLU A 2 -9.02 32.88 12.34
CA GLU A 2 -9.74 31.62 12.58
C GLU A 2 -9.98 30.92 11.23
N ASN A 3 -9.21 29.87 10.99
CA ASN A 3 -9.69 28.58 10.47
C ASN A 3 -8.45 27.67 10.43
N ILE A 4 -8.09 27.14 11.60
CA ILE A 4 -7.27 25.92 11.62
C ILE A 4 -8.24 24.87 11.10
N SER A 5 -8.13 24.55 9.81
CA SER A 5 -8.87 23.48 9.18
C SER A 5 -8.82 22.28 10.09
N ASN A 6 -10.00 21.75 10.43
CA ASN A 6 -10.16 20.52 11.19
C ASN A 6 -9.68 19.36 10.31
N ILE A 7 -8.36 19.24 10.11
CA ILE A 7 -7.73 18.24 9.28
C ILE A 7 -7.89 16.93 10.04
N LYS A 8 -8.83 16.10 9.61
CA LYS A 8 -8.98 14.74 10.13
C LYS A 8 -7.63 14.01 9.90
N PRO A 9 -7.12 13.23 10.84
CA PRO A 9 -5.90 12.46 10.59
C PRO A 9 -6.22 11.21 9.75
N ILE A 10 -5.27 10.76 8.94
CA ILE A 10 -5.30 9.40 8.39
C ILE A 10 -5.05 8.40 9.52
N LYS A 11 -5.78 7.28 9.48
CA LYS A 11 -5.61 6.13 10.36
C LYS A 11 -5.57 4.86 9.52
N SER A 12 -5.04 3.77 10.08
CA SER A 12 -5.13 2.48 9.41
C SER A 12 -5.30 1.29 10.36
N VAL A 13 -5.99 0.27 9.87
CA VAL A 13 -6.04 -1.06 10.49
C VAL A 13 -5.34 -2.03 9.56
N ARG A 14 -4.30 -2.67 10.07
CA ARG A 14 -3.58 -3.73 9.39
C ARG A 14 -4.08 -5.09 9.85
N VAL A 15 -4.36 -5.97 8.91
CA VAL A 15 -4.84 -7.33 9.18
C VAL A 15 -3.95 -8.35 8.50
N THR A 16 -3.32 -9.21 9.29
CA THR A 16 -2.37 -10.23 8.82
C THR A 16 -2.77 -11.62 9.30
N LEU A 17 -2.27 -12.66 8.64
CA LEU A 17 -2.39 -14.03 9.14
C LEU A 17 -1.25 -14.33 10.12
N VAL A 18 -1.57 -14.92 11.27
CA VAL A 18 -0.59 -15.39 12.26
C VAL A 18 0.19 -16.60 11.72
N SER A 19 -0.47 -17.46 10.95
CA SER A 19 0.16 -18.65 10.37
C SER A 19 0.95 -18.31 9.09
N ASN A 20 2.27 -18.47 9.16
CA ASN A 20 3.19 -18.22 8.04
C ASN A 20 3.09 -19.26 6.90
N SER A 21 2.24 -20.28 7.01
CA SER A 21 2.28 -21.46 6.14
C SER A 21 1.73 -21.19 4.73
N HIS A 22 0.81 -20.25 4.52
CA HIS A 22 0.30 -19.93 3.19
C HIS A 22 0.00 -18.44 3.00
N ARG A 23 0.93 -17.71 2.38
CA ARG A 23 0.70 -16.34 1.87
C ARG A 23 -0.43 -16.37 0.83
N ARG A 24 -1.65 -16.07 1.29
CA ARG A 24 -2.87 -16.07 0.48
C ARG A 24 -3.64 -14.77 0.72
N LEU A 25 -4.42 -14.36 -0.26
CA LEU A 25 -5.34 -13.23 -0.10
C LEU A 25 -6.36 -13.55 1.00
N LEU A 26 -6.50 -12.66 1.98
CA LEU A 26 -7.58 -12.72 2.98
C LEU A 26 -8.95 -12.55 2.31
N LEU A 27 -9.04 -11.58 1.40
CA LEU A 27 -10.22 -11.29 0.60
C LEU A 27 -9.85 -11.17 -0.87
N GLN A 28 -10.68 -11.79 -1.72
CA GLN A 28 -10.65 -11.60 -3.17
C GLN A 28 -11.19 -10.20 -3.51
N ASN A 29 -10.88 -9.65 -4.69
CA ASN A 29 -11.26 -8.28 -5.08
C ASN A 29 -12.74 -7.94 -4.84
N ALA A 30 -13.68 -8.82 -5.18
CA ALA A 30 -15.10 -8.59 -4.94
C ALA A 30 -15.52 -8.60 -3.46
N GLY A 31 -14.72 -9.22 -2.59
CA GLY A 31 -14.89 -9.14 -1.13
C GLY A 31 -14.29 -7.85 -0.58
N VAL A 32 -13.17 -7.39 -1.14
CA VAL A 32 -12.53 -6.12 -0.79
C VAL A 32 -13.46 -4.95 -1.10
N LEU A 33 -14.01 -4.87 -2.32
CA LEU A 33 -14.93 -3.80 -2.71
C LEU A 33 -16.16 -3.74 -1.79
N ARG A 34 -16.79 -4.90 -1.51
CA ARG A 34 -17.96 -4.94 -0.62
C ARG A 34 -17.65 -4.58 0.84
N LEU A 35 -16.43 -4.83 1.30
CA LEU A 35 -16.01 -4.41 2.64
C LEU A 35 -15.73 -2.90 2.65
N GLU A 36 -15.08 -2.40 1.60
CA GLU A 36 -14.79 -0.97 1.44
C GLU A 36 -16.05 -0.12 1.33
N ASP A 37 -17.03 -0.54 0.52
CA ASP A 37 -18.34 0.12 0.40
C ASP A 37 -19.03 0.18 1.78
N PHE A 38 -19.10 -0.97 2.47
CA PHE A 38 -19.71 -1.06 3.80
C PHE A 38 -19.02 -0.17 4.84
N LEU A 39 -17.69 -0.15 4.86
CA LEU A 39 -16.94 0.68 5.80
C LEU A 39 -17.07 2.16 5.47
N SER A 40 -17.03 2.54 4.19
CA SER A 40 -17.22 3.92 3.74
C SER A 40 -18.60 4.44 4.14
N ASP A 41 -19.65 3.65 3.90
CA ASP A 41 -21.03 3.99 4.28
C ASP A 41 -21.21 4.09 5.81
N SER A 42 -20.51 3.24 6.57
CA SER A 42 -20.65 3.20 8.03
C SER A 42 -19.84 4.27 8.76
N ILE A 43 -18.66 4.61 8.25
CA ILE A 43 -17.78 5.63 8.80
C ILE A 43 -18.23 7.03 8.34
N ASP A 44 -18.98 7.10 7.23
CA ASP A 44 -19.37 8.34 6.54
C ASP A 44 -18.14 9.19 6.14
N ASP A 45 -17.09 8.50 5.69
CA ASP A 45 -15.85 9.12 5.22
C ASP A 45 -15.11 8.20 4.25
N GLU A 46 -14.01 8.71 3.71
CA GLU A 46 -13.16 7.98 2.79
C GLU A 46 -12.54 6.75 3.48
N VAL A 47 -12.71 5.59 2.86
CA VAL A 47 -12.05 4.33 3.24
C VAL A 47 -11.44 3.71 2.00
N ILE A 48 -10.20 3.23 2.09
CA ILE A 48 -9.51 2.53 1.00
C ILE A 48 -8.85 1.28 1.54
N ILE A 49 -9.03 0.15 0.85
CA ILE A 49 -8.49 -1.14 1.26
C ILE A 49 -7.46 -1.65 0.26
N ILE A 50 -6.22 -1.82 0.72
CA ILE A 50 -5.14 -2.46 -0.02
C ILE A 50 -5.03 -3.93 0.40
N SER A 51 -5.54 -4.84 -0.43
CA SER A 51 -5.41 -6.28 -0.22
C SER A 51 -4.15 -6.87 -0.86
N THR A 52 -3.30 -7.55 -0.11
CA THR A 52 -2.12 -8.24 -0.66
C THR A 52 -2.04 -9.66 -0.13
N ASN A 53 -1.11 -10.46 -0.65
CA ASN A 53 -0.83 -11.79 -0.11
C ASN A 53 -0.19 -11.74 1.30
N PHE A 54 0.12 -10.55 1.81
CA PHE A 54 0.63 -10.31 3.16
C PHE A 54 -0.45 -9.91 4.15
N GLY A 55 -1.65 -9.54 3.68
CA GLY A 55 -2.71 -9.04 4.55
C GLY A 55 -3.60 -7.99 3.88
N LEU A 56 -4.45 -7.37 4.68
CA LEU A 56 -5.26 -6.20 4.32
C LEU A 56 -4.69 -4.98 5.05
N GLU A 57 -4.53 -3.88 4.33
CA GLU A 57 -4.32 -2.56 4.92
C GLU A 57 -5.57 -1.75 4.66
N ILE A 58 -6.24 -1.28 5.71
CA ILE A 58 -7.49 -0.52 5.63
C ILE A 58 -7.17 0.89 6.10
N TYR A 59 -7.22 1.86 5.20
CA TYR A 59 -6.97 3.28 5.48
C TYR A 59 -8.29 4.01 5.58
N TYR A 60 -8.40 4.92 6.54
CA TYR A 60 -9.60 5.73 6.75
C TYR A 60 -9.22 7.11 7.28
N TYR A 61 -9.99 8.14 6.91
CA TYR A 61 -9.65 9.53 7.19
C TYR A 61 -10.65 10.15 8.18
N THR A 62 -10.42 10.00 9.49
CA THR A 62 -11.37 10.48 10.51
C THR A 62 -10.71 10.75 11.85
N THR A 63 -11.33 11.60 12.67
CA THR A 63 -10.88 11.87 14.04
C THR A 63 -11.23 10.73 15.00
N VAL A 64 -12.28 9.97 14.70
CA VAL A 64 -12.76 8.84 15.52
C VAL A 64 -11.86 7.63 15.33
N ASP A 65 -11.68 6.81 16.37
CA ASP A 65 -11.03 5.51 16.21
C ASP A 65 -12.09 4.44 15.92
N TYR A 66 -12.01 3.83 14.73
CA TYR A 66 -12.88 2.74 14.29
C TYR A 66 -12.22 1.37 14.36
N PHE A 67 -11.08 1.22 15.05
CA PHE A 67 -10.34 -0.04 15.11
C PHE A 67 -11.20 -1.25 15.48
N ASP A 68 -12.00 -1.16 16.54
CA ASP A 68 -12.85 -2.28 16.98
C ASP A 68 -13.94 -2.60 15.95
N PHE A 69 -14.59 -1.57 15.41
CA PHE A 69 -15.62 -1.71 14.38
C PHE A 69 -15.06 -2.36 13.10
N ILE A 70 -13.93 -1.85 12.61
CA ILE A 70 -13.25 -2.38 11.42
C ILE A 70 -12.80 -3.82 11.68
N SER A 71 -12.27 -4.11 12.87
CA SER A 71 -11.84 -5.46 13.23
C SER A 71 -12.99 -6.46 13.20
N GLU A 72 -14.13 -6.12 13.78
CA GLU A 72 -15.34 -6.97 13.74
C GLU A 72 -15.89 -7.12 12.31
N ALA A 73 -15.92 -6.04 11.53
CA ALA A 73 -16.32 -6.09 10.13
C ALA A 73 -15.41 -7.03 9.31
N VAL A 74 -14.10 -6.92 9.46
CA VAL A 74 -13.15 -7.80 8.77
C VAL A 74 -13.33 -9.25 9.18
N LYS A 75 -13.50 -9.53 10.48
CA LYS A 75 -13.80 -10.90 10.95
C LYS A 75 -15.02 -11.45 10.24
N PHE A 76 -16.12 -10.69 10.21
CA PHE A 76 -17.36 -11.08 9.53
C PHE A 76 -17.15 -11.42 8.05
N TYR A 77 -16.43 -10.57 7.31
CA TYR A 77 -16.15 -10.79 5.89
C TYR A 77 -15.18 -11.96 5.63
N CYS A 78 -14.33 -12.30 6.62
CA CYS A 78 -13.36 -13.40 6.53
C CYS A 78 -13.88 -14.75 7.05
N LEU A 79 -15.01 -14.78 7.79
CA LEU A 79 -15.58 -15.96 8.48
C LEU A 79 -15.60 -17.26 7.65
N LYS A 80 -15.90 -17.17 6.35
CA LYS A 80 -16.07 -18.35 5.48
C LYS A 80 -14.74 -18.98 5.02
N LYS A 81 -13.61 -18.29 5.20
CA LYS A 81 -12.34 -18.65 4.52
C LYS A 81 -11.16 -18.79 5.46
N THR A 82 -11.24 -18.22 6.65
CA THR A 82 -10.12 -18.08 7.58
C THR A 82 -10.64 -18.28 9.00
N ASN A 83 -9.88 -19.02 9.81
CA ASN A 83 -10.16 -19.07 11.24
C ASN A 83 -9.91 -17.68 11.84
N ILE A 84 -10.87 -17.13 12.58
CA ILE A 84 -10.75 -15.79 13.16
C ILE A 84 -9.53 -15.70 14.08
N ASP A 85 -9.20 -16.78 14.79
CA ASP A 85 -8.05 -16.83 15.69
C ASP A 85 -6.70 -16.72 14.97
N ASP A 86 -6.67 -16.95 13.65
CA ASP A 86 -5.48 -16.77 12.81
C ASP A 86 -5.33 -15.31 12.33
N LEU A 87 -6.26 -14.41 12.64
CA LEU A 87 -6.20 -13.01 12.24
C LEU A 87 -5.52 -12.17 13.33
N ARG A 88 -4.45 -11.46 12.94
CA ARG A 88 -3.81 -10.45 13.77
C ARG A 88 -4.14 -9.07 13.26
N PHE A 89 -4.64 -8.23 14.16
CA PHE A 89 -5.01 -6.85 13.91
C PHE A 89 -3.97 -5.92 14.56
N GLU A 90 -3.58 -4.88 13.84
CA GLU A 90 -2.67 -3.84 14.29
C GLU A 90 -3.33 -2.48 14.02
N ASN A 91 -3.40 -1.64 15.06
CA ASN A 91 -4.04 -0.32 15.01
C ASN A 91 -2.98 0.77 14.84
N ASN A 92 -3.08 1.54 13.77
CA ASN A 92 -2.31 2.75 13.55
C ASN A 92 -3.25 3.95 13.66
N ASN A 93 -3.50 4.39 14.90
CA ASN A 93 -4.48 5.43 15.23
C ASN A 93 -3.95 6.86 15.04
N GLU A 94 -2.66 7.03 14.76
CA GLU A 94 -1.99 8.30 14.53
C GLU A 94 -1.28 8.32 13.17
N GLU A 95 -1.28 9.49 12.51
CA GLU A 95 -0.70 9.65 11.17
C GLU A 95 0.76 9.15 11.08
N HIS A 96 1.58 9.44 12.10
CA HIS A 96 2.98 9.04 12.10
C HIS A 96 3.16 7.51 12.13
N LEU A 97 2.24 6.79 12.80
CA LEU A 97 2.21 5.32 12.80
C LEU A 97 1.77 4.78 11.44
N VAL A 98 0.78 5.40 10.80
CA VAL A 98 0.36 5.05 9.44
C VAL A 98 1.51 5.23 8.45
N TYR A 99 2.19 6.39 8.51
CA TYR A 99 3.36 6.69 7.69
C TYR A 99 4.44 5.63 7.87
N GLN A 100 4.81 5.34 9.12
CA GLN A 100 5.84 4.36 9.43
C GLN A 100 5.46 2.97 8.92
N ALA A 101 4.25 2.50 9.21
CA ALA A 101 3.78 1.18 8.77
C ALA A 101 3.79 1.04 7.24
N PHE A 102 3.32 2.08 6.52
CA PHE A 102 3.32 2.10 5.05
C PHE A 102 4.75 2.06 4.51
N CYS A 103 5.62 2.94 5.01
CA CYS A 103 7.00 3.04 4.57
C CYS A 103 7.80 1.76 4.86
N ASP A 104 7.67 1.20 6.06
CA ASP A 104 8.35 -0.02 6.47
C ASP A 104 7.91 -1.21 5.61
N ALA A 105 6.62 -1.32 5.28
CA ALA A 105 6.12 -2.34 4.36
C ALA A 105 6.74 -2.20 2.97
N LEU A 106 6.78 -0.97 2.43
CA LEU A 106 7.31 -0.70 1.09
C LEU A 106 8.83 -0.89 1.01
N LEU A 107 9.56 -0.47 2.04
CA LEU A 107 11.00 -0.74 2.21
C LEU A 107 11.27 -2.24 2.36
N THR A 108 10.43 -2.98 3.08
CA THR A 108 10.54 -4.44 3.16
C THR A 108 10.32 -5.07 1.79
N PHE A 109 9.31 -4.62 1.04
CA PHE A 109 9.06 -5.12 -0.32
C PHE A 109 10.20 -4.77 -1.27
N SER A 110 10.87 -3.63 -1.11
CA SER A 110 11.99 -3.23 -1.96
C SER A 110 13.20 -4.17 -1.87
N GLN A 111 13.35 -4.92 -0.77
CA GLN A 111 14.35 -5.98 -0.66
C GLN A 111 14.06 -7.16 -1.62
N TYR A 112 12.81 -7.27 -2.10
CA TYR A 112 12.33 -8.33 -2.98
C TYR A 112 11.72 -7.74 -4.27
N PRO A 113 12.51 -7.57 -5.33
CA PRO A 113 12.13 -6.79 -6.50
C PRO A 113 10.80 -7.15 -7.17
N GLN A 114 10.46 -8.44 -7.24
CA GLN A 114 9.19 -8.88 -7.82
C GLN A 114 7.99 -8.54 -6.94
N ILE A 115 8.18 -8.55 -5.61
CA ILE A 115 7.16 -8.16 -4.65
C ILE A 115 6.97 -6.65 -4.70
N PHE A 116 8.06 -5.89 -4.71
CA PHE A 116 8.03 -4.44 -4.91
C PHE A 116 7.28 -4.06 -6.19
N LEU A 117 7.65 -4.69 -7.32
CA LEU A 117 7.01 -4.42 -8.61
C LEU A 117 5.51 -4.76 -8.59
N ALA A 118 5.13 -5.90 -8.01
CA ALA A 118 3.73 -6.30 -7.90
C ALA A 118 2.94 -5.32 -7.05
N TYR A 119 3.51 -4.86 -5.92
CA TYR A 119 2.90 -3.86 -5.05
C TYR A 119 2.76 -2.52 -5.77
N SER A 120 3.81 -2.01 -6.42
CA SER A 120 3.77 -0.73 -7.14
C SER A 120 2.71 -0.72 -8.24
N LYS A 121 2.59 -1.80 -9.02
CA LYS A 121 1.52 -1.95 -10.03
C LYS A 121 0.14 -1.93 -9.38
N LYS A 122 -0.02 -2.62 -8.25
CA LYS A 122 -1.29 -2.63 -7.52
C LYS A 122 -1.62 -1.24 -6.97
N PHE A 123 -0.65 -0.54 -6.39
CA PHE A 123 -0.83 0.81 -5.87
C PHE A 123 -1.26 1.79 -6.96
N VAL A 124 -0.61 1.76 -8.15
CA VAL A 124 -1.05 2.56 -9.30
C VAL A 124 -2.50 2.27 -9.69
N ARG A 125 -2.89 0.99 -9.76
CA ARG A 125 -4.28 0.61 -10.06
C ARG A 125 -5.26 1.10 -8.98
N ILE A 126 -4.86 1.09 -7.72
CA ILE A 126 -5.67 1.61 -6.61
C ILE A 126 -5.84 3.13 -6.76
N LYS A 127 -4.78 3.87 -7.11
CA LYS A 127 -4.90 5.30 -7.44
C LYS A 127 -5.87 5.56 -8.60
N GLU A 128 -5.80 4.75 -9.66
CA GLU A 128 -6.72 4.84 -10.80
C GLU A 128 -8.18 4.57 -10.36
N LEU A 129 -8.40 3.56 -9.53
CA LEU A 129 -9.74 3.16 -9.05
C LEU A 129 -10.35 4.20 -8.10
N HIS A 130 -9.53 4.80 -7.24
CA HIS A 130 -9.94 5.81 -6.27
C HIS A 130 -9.52 7.21 -6.72
N SER A 131 -9.65 7.52 -8.01
CA SER A 131 -9.27 8.84 -8.56
C SER A 131 -10.04 10.02 -7.94
N ASN A 132 -11.21 9.72 -7.35
CA ASN A 132 -12.05 10.70 -6.66
C ASN A 132 -11.73 10.85 -5.16
N SER A 133 -10.76 10.08 -4.66
CA SER A 133 -10.19 10.23 -3.32
C SER A 133 -9.72 11.67 -3.10
N LYS A 134 -10.19 12.29 -2.02
CA LYS A 134 -9.82 13.66 -1.67
C LYS A 134 -8.63 13.69 -0.71
N TYR A 135 -8.49 12.67 0.12
CA TYR A 135 -7.55 12.67 1.23
C TYR A 135 -6.61 11.46 1.23
N ILE A 136 -7.13 10.22 1.19
CA ILE A 136 -6.30 9.04 1.44
C ILE A 136 -5.30 8.81 0.32
N ILE A 137 -5.71 8.79 -0.95
CA ILE A 137 -4.79 8.61 -2.08
C ILE A 137 -3.72 9.70 -2.11
N PRO A 138 -4.04 11.01 -2.02
CA PRO A 138 -3.00 12.04 -1.96
C PRO A 138 -1.99 11.86 -0.81
N ILE A 139 -2.44 11.37 0.35
CA ILE A 139 -1.56 11.10 1.51
C ILE A 139 -0.67 9.89 1.21
N LEU A 140 -1.25 8.74 0.83
CA LEU A 140 -0.50 7.52 0.55
C LEU A 140 0.45 7.69 -0.64
N ASP A 141 0.09 8.48 -1.64
CA ASP A 141 0.96 8.77 -2.78
C ASP A 141 2.21 9.53 -2.37
N ARG A 142 2.06 10.49 -1.45
CA ARG A 142 3.20 11.20 -0.85
C ARG A 142 4.12 10.23 -0.12
N TYR A 143 3.56 9.31 0.68
CA TYR A 143 4.34 8.32 1.42
C TYR A 143 5.09 7.38 0.45
N PHE A 144 4.43 6.97 -0.63
CA PHE A 144 5.03 6.18 -1.69
C PHE A 144 6.20 6.90 -2.36
N GLU A 145 6.03 8.17 -2.73
CA GLU A 145 7.09 9.01 -3.31
C GLU A 145 8.26 9.24 -2.35
N ASP A 146 8.00 9.41 -1.05
CA ASP A 146 9.06 9.56 -0.04
C ASP A 146 9.93 8.30 0.04
N VAL A 147 9.32 7.10 0.00
CA VAL A 147 10.08 5.84 -0.06
C VAL A 147 10.86 5.71 -1.36
N LEU A 148 10.28 6.09 -2.51
CA LEU A 148 11.00 6.07 -3.78
C LEU A 148 12.25 6.96 -3.74
N LYS A 149 12.12 8.19 -3.23
CA LYS A 149 13.25 9.12 -3.04
C LYS A 149 14.29 8.55 -2.09
N TYR A 150 13.86 7.92 -0.99
CA TYR A 150 14.77 7.28 -0.04
C TYR A 150 15.57 6.15 -0.71
N LEU A 151 14.90 5.26 -1.45
CA LEU A 151 15.55 4.14 -2.15
C LEU A 151 16.54 4.63 -3.22
N GLU A 152 16.21 5.73 -3.89
CA GLU A 152 17.07 6.40 -4.85
C GLU A 152 18.35 6.96 -4.19
N LEU A 153 18.18 7.78 -3.15
CA LEU A 153 19.28 8.43 -2.44
C LEU A 153 20.26 7.42 -1.82
N ASN A 154 19.74 6.34 -1.26
CA ASN A 154 20.56 5.35 -0.56
C ASN A 154 21.11 4.26 -1.49
N ARG A 155 20.80 4.27 -2.79
CA ARG A 155 21.16 3.21 -3.75
C ARG A 155 20.75 1.80 -3.30
N VAL A 156 19.84 1.69 -2.33
CA VAL A 156 19.25 0.42 -1.87
C VAL A 156 18.13 0.09 -2.84
N LEU A 157 18.51 -0.10 -4.10
CA LEU A 157 17.56 -0.43 -5.14
C LEU A 157 17.33 -1.95 -5.12
N PRO A 158 16.08 -2.41 -5.23
CA PRO A 158 15.79 -3.78 -5.60
C PRO A 158 16.60 -4.10 -6.87
N HIS A 159 17.43 -5.16 -6.84
CA HIS A 159 18.39 -5.49 -7.90
C HIS A 159 19.67 -4.64 -7.99
N SER A 160 20.06 -3.83 -7.01
CA SER A 160 21.33 -3.07 -7.04
C SER A 160 22.54 -3.93 -7.44
N ASP A 161 22.65 -5.17 -6.95
CA ASP A 161 23.71 -6.11 -7.33
C ASP A 161 23.60 -6.64 -8.76
N LYS A 162 22.37 -6.91 -9.25
CA LYS A 162 22.15 -7.32 -10.66
C LYS A 162 22.36 -6.13 -11.61
N LEU A 163 21.97 -4.93 -11.21
CA LEU A 163 22.17 -3.67 -11.92
C LEU A 163 23.66 -3.30 -11.92
N MET A 164 24.40 -3.50 -10.82
CA MET A 164 25.86 -3.35 -10.76
C MET A 164 26.56 -4.34 -11.68
N LYS A 165 26.13 -5.61 -11.73
CA LYS A 165 26.66 -6.62 -12.67
C LYS A 165 26.38 -6.28 -14.14
N ILE A 166 25.22 -5.67 -14.44
CA ILE A 166 24.88 -5.18 -15.78
C ILE A 166 25.68 -3.91 -16.12
N ARG A 167 25.89 -3.01 -15.15
CA ARG A 167 26.68 -1.78 -15.28
C ARG A 167 28.17 -2.05 -15.46
N GLN A 168 28.70 -3.09 -14.81
CA GLN A 168 30.06 -3.60 -15.05
C GLN A 168 30.25 -4.19 -16.46
N LYS A 169 29.17 -4.65 -17.11
CA LYS A 169 29.17 -5.10 -18.52
C LYS A 169 28.93 -3.98 -19.55
N LYS A 170 28.47 -2.81 -19.11
CA LYS A 170 28.22 -1.64 -19.95
C LYS A 170 28.82 -0.41 -19.27
N SER A 171 30.13 -0.31 -19.34
CA SER A 171 30.83 0.96 -19.12
C SER A 171 30.46 1.92 -20.25
N GLN A 172 29.46 2.77 -20.00
CA GLN A 172 29.42 4.19 -20.37
C GLN A 172 28.10 4.80 -19.86
N GLU A 173 28.27 5.78 -18.96
CA GLU A 173 27.37 6.87 -18.57
C GLU A 173 25.87 6.76 -18.91
N SER A 174 25.03 6.62 -17.87
CA SER A 174 23.79 7.40 -17.69
C SER A 174 23.03 6.95 -16.43
N ASP A 175 22.31 7.91 -15.85
CA ASP A 175 21.69 7.87 -14.53
C ASP A 175 20.80 6.67 -14.25
N SER A 176 20.98 6.09 -13.07
CA SER A 176 20.08 5.09 -12.50
C SER A 176 18.63 5.59 -12.39
N TYR A 177 18.44 6.92 -12.29
CA TYR A 177 17.14 7.59 -12.39
C TYR A 177 16.43 7.29 -13.71
N HIS A 178 17.14 7.39 -14.84
CA HIS A 178 16.56 7.12 -16.16
C HIS A 178 16.19 5.66 -16.33
N VAL A 179 16.93 4.72 -15.75
CA VAL A 179 16.65 3.28 -15.91
C VAL A 179 15.45 2.84 -15.07
N ILE A 180 15.30 3.33 -13.84
CA ILE A 180 14.16 2.97 -12.98
C ILE A 180 12.90 3.70 -13.42
N LYS A 181 13.03 5.00 -13.73
CA LYS A 181 11.94 5.75 -14.33
C LYS A 181 11.57 5.16 -15.69
N ALA A 182 12.52 4.73 -16.52
CA ALA A 182 12.22 4.01 -17.76
C ALA A 182 11.59 2.64 -17.51
N LEU A 183 12.00 1.87 -16.50
CA LEU A 183 11.37 0.58 -16.19
C LEU A 183 9.94 0.76 -15.66
N ILE A 184 9.71 1.75 -14.80
CA ILE A 184 8.38 2.10 -14.31
C ILE A 184 7.53 2.66 -15.47
N LEU A 185 8.06 3.58 -16.29
CA LEU A 185 7.36 4.18 -17.43
C LEU A 185 7.14 3.20 -18.60
N GLU A 186 8.07 2.29 -18.90
CA GLU A 186 7.92 1.24 -19.93
C GLU A 186 6.83 0.24 -19.52
N ILE A 187 6.73 -0.05 -18.21
CA ILE A 187 5.68 -0.89 -17.66
C ILE A 187 4.33 -0.17 -17.68
N LEU A 188 4.30 1.16 -17.49
CA LEU A 188 3.10 1.99 -17.60
C LEU A 188 2.68 2.25 -19.06
N SER A 189 3.61 2.31 -20.02
CA SER A 189 3.35 2.63 -21.43
C SER A 189 2.92 1.43 -22.29
N LYS A 190 3.27 0.19 -21.90
CA LYS A 190 2.80 -1.04 -22.58
C LYS A 190 1.28 -1.29 -22.47
N LYS A 191 0.50 -0.37 -21.87
CA LYS A 191 -0.98 -0.39 -21.86
C LYS A 191 -1.63 0.14 -23.17
N HIS A 192 -0.85 0.58 -24.18
CA HIS A 192 -1.39 1.14 -25.45
C HIS A 192 -0.95 0.45 -26.74
N SER A 193 -0.57 -0.83 -26.72
CA SER A 193 -0.41 -1.61 -27.96
C SER A 193 -0.93 -3.02 -27.80
N ASN A 194 -2.25 -3.13 -27.93
CA ASN A 194 -2.93 -4.26 -28.57
C ASN A 194 -3.95 -3.67 -29.54
#